data_AF-A0A3L7UET5-F1
#
_entry.id   AF-A0A3L7UET5-F1
#
_cell.length_a   1.000
_cell.length_b   1.000
_cell.length_c   1.000
_cell.angle_alpha   90.00
_cell.angle_beta   90.00
_cell.angle_gamma   90.00
#
_symmetry.space_group_name_H-M   'P 1'
#
loop_
_entity.id
_entity.type
_entity.pdbx_description
1 polymer ?
#
loop_
_entity_poly.entity_id
_entity_poly.type
_entity_poly.pdbx_seq_one_letter_code
_entity_poly.pdbx_strand_id
1 'polypeptide(L)'
;QFGVVLSSGGAEDPEYDNPQTVGETLFVQVGRKGKYTGVIGFFPDDTKNRVRFELIKLTEEGFQDSPKMVEHMRLYQELLKDSALAETEPAIKHPSGAKFVGTKACGECHSKALAVWEKSDHAHAYDSLIKGRPELKARWVSRIHDPECLACHTTGWHAQDVLRYASGFESKEKTPHLLHNGCENCHGPGSRHIQLIEAGDKDAANKEIRLTLADAKKSHCVTCHDLDNDPHFNSEAFDSYWEKIKHIGRD
;
A
#
# COMPACT_ATOMS: atom_id res chain seq x y z
N GLN A 1 18.81 25.26 31.14
CA GLN A 1 19.19 24.07 30.36
C GLN A 1 18.14 23.00 30.60
N PHE A 2 17.68 22.29 29.55
CA PHE A 2 16.67 21.24 29.69
C PHE A 2 17.35 19.90 30.02
N GLY A 3 16.79 19.14 30.97
CA GLY A 3 17.29 17.81 31.31
C GLY A 3 16.89 16.73 30.31
N VAL A 4 15.75 16.93 29.63
CA VAL A 4 15.25 16.04 28.59
C VAL A 4 14.68 16.87 27.44
N VAL A 5 14.93 16.43 26.21
CA VAL A 5 14.34 16.98 24.99
C VAL A 5 13.71 15.83 24.21
N LEU A 6 12.40 15.93 23.98
CA LEU A 6 11.66 15.04 23.09
C LEU A 6 11.58 15.68 21.70
N SER A 7 11.95 14.93 20.66
CA SER A 7 11.84 15.36 19.27
C SER A 7 10.85 14.52 18.47
N SER A 8 10.00 15.20 17.71
CA SER A 8 9.13 14.61 16.70
C SER A 8 9.76 14.56 15.29
N GLY A 9 10.95 15.13 15.10
CA GLY A 9 11.64 15.22 13.81
C GLY A 9 12.67 14.11 13.55
N GLY A 10 12.58 13.00 14.29
CA GLY A 10 13.52 11.88 14.23
C GLY A 10 13.28 10.88 13.10
N ALA A 11 14.01 9.76 13.15
CA ALA A 11 13.75 8.60 12.30
C ALA A 11 12.30 8.12 12.48
N GLU A 12 11.73 7.50 11.43
CA GLU A 12 10.38 6.93 11.52
C GLU A 12 10.30 5.85 12.60
N ASP A 13 11.27 4.94 12.60
CA ASP A 13 11.41 3.84 13.57
C ASP A 13 12.72 4.03 14.37
N PRO A 14 12.69 4.73 15.52
CA PRO A 14 13.89 5.10 16.28
C PRO A 14 14.32 3.98 17.23
N GLU A 15 14.47 2.76 16.71
CA GLU A 15 14.87 1.56 17.49
C GLU A 15 16.37 1.54 17.81
N TYR A 16 17.19 2.25 17.04
CA TYR A 16 18.63 2.33 17.20
C TYR A 16 19.07 3.73 17.64
N ASP A 17 20.15 3.79 18.43
CA ASP A 17 20.73 5.03 18.95
C ASP A 17 19.72 5.96 19.63
N ASN A 18 18.80 5.40 20.42
CA ASN A 18 17.75 6.12 21.16
C ASN A 18 17.54 5.44 22.53
N PRO A 19 17.66 6.16 23.66
CA PRO A 19 17.89 7.60 23.78
C PRO A 19 19.35 8.00 23.57
N GLN A 20 19.60 9.26 23.24
CA GLN A 20 20.95 9.83 23.11
C GLN A 20 21.23 10.81 24.25
N THR A 21 22.50 10.90 24.67
CA THR A 21 22.93 11.95 25.60
C THR A 21 23.71 13.01 24.84
N VAL A 22 23.22 14.26 24.84
CA VAL A 22 23.88 15.41 24.22
C VAL A 22 24.28 16.39 25.33
N GLY A 23 25.57 16.40 25.68
CA GLY A 23 26.04 17.10 26.88
C GLY A 23 25.44 16.48 28.14
N GLU A 24 24.63 17.24 28.87
CA GLU A 24 23.89 16.77 30.06
C GLU A 24 22.40 16.50 29.77
N THR A 25 21.98 16.66 28.52
CA THR A 25 20.57 16.56 28.12
C THR A 25 20.29 15.19 27.50
N LEU A 26 19.25 14.52 27.99
CA LEU A 26 18.73 13.30 27.36
C LEU A 26 17.86 13.69 26.16
N PHE A 27 18.27 13.31 24.96
CA PHE A 27 17.52 13.48 23.73
C PHE A 27 16.78 12.18 23.40
N VAL A 28 15.47 12.26 23.25
CA VAL A 28 14.60 11.10 23.03
C VAL A 28 13.72 11.28 21.81
N GLN A 29 13.42 10.17 21.13
CA GLN A 29 12.55 10.12 19.96
C GLN A 29 11.54 9.00 20.14
N VAL A 30 10.31 9.22 19.65
CA VAL A 30 9.22 8.23 19.69
C VAL A 30 8.77 7.79 18.29
N GLY A 31 9.43 8.29 17.25
CA GLY A 31 9.18 7.89 15.88
C GLY A 31 7.97 8.57 15.27
N ARG A 32 7.50 8.01 14.16
CA ARG A 32 6.36 8.52 13.39
C ARG A 32 5.28 7.45 13.24
N LYS A 33 4.14 7.83 12.66
CA LYS A 33 3.00 6.94 12.35
C LYS A 33 2.36 6.23 13.57
N GLY A 34 2.71 6.64 14.80
CA GLY A 34 2.14 6.05 16.01
C GLY A 34 2.56 4.60 16.25
N LYS A 35 3.69 4.15 15.70
CA LYS A 35 4.22 2.78 15.90
C LYS A 35 4.80 2.56 17.30
N TYR A 36 5.22 3.63 17.97
CA TYR A 36 5.83 3.57 19.30
C TYR A 36 5.25 4.63 20.23
N THR A 37 5.37 4.38 21.53
CA THR A 37 5.21 5.36 22.59
C THR A 37 6.46 5.39 23.46
N GLY A 38 6.73 6.54 24.07
CA GLY A 38 7.90 6.73 24.95
C GLY A 38 7.47 6.85 26.40
N VAL A 39 8.15 6.14 27.30
CA VAL A 39 7.97 6.28 28.75
C VAL A 39 9.22 6.92 29.33
N ILE A 40 9.04 8.05 30.02
CA ILE A 40 10.09 8.69 30.81
C ILE A 40 9.83 8.44 32.28
N GLY A 41 10.74 7.72 32.92
CA GLY A 41 10.76 7.51 34.37
C GLY A 41 11.66 8.53 35.06
N PHE A 42 11.17 9.14 36.13
CA PHE A 42 11.94 10.06 36.97
C PHE A 42 12.21 9.44 38.35
N PHE A 43 13.49 9.29 38.68
CA PHE A 43 14.00 8.63 39.89
C PHE A 43 14.85 9.63 40.71
N PRO A 44 14.23 10.43 41.61
CA PRO A 44 14.90 11.54 42.27
C PRO A 44 16.08 11.12 43.16
N ASP A 45 16.03 9.90 43.72
CA ASP A 45 17.06 9.38 44.63
C ASP A 45 18.29 8.83 43.90
N ASP A 46 18.16 8.49 42.61
CA ASP A 46 19.27 8.02 41.78
C ASP A 46 20.01 9.21 41.18
N THR A 47 20.95 9.76 41.94
CA THR A 47 21.71 10.95 41.53
C THR A 47 22.49 10.82 40.21
N LYS A 48 22.71 9.59 39.71
CA LYS A 48 23.42 9.34 38.46
C LYS A 48 22.48 9.13 37.27
N ASN A 49 21.36 8.43 37.46
CA ASN A 49 20.40 8.10 36.41
C ASN A 49 18.97 8.55 36.79
N ARG A 50 18.82 9.84 37.11
CA ARG A 50 17.54 10.44 37.53
C ARG A 50 16.44 10.34 36.48
N VAL A 51 16.80 10.26 35.21
CA VAL A 51 15.87 10.13 34.10
C VAL A 51 16.22 8.86 33.35
N ARG A 52 15.22 8.05 33.09
CA ARG A 52 15.32 6.84 32.26
C ARG A 52 14.25 6.89 31.20
N PHE A 53 14.55 6.34 30.04
CA PHE A 53 13.65 6.31 28.91
C PHE A 53 13.50 4.89 28.39
N GLU A 54 12.28 4.51 28.05
CA GLU A 54 11.96 3.27 27.38
C GLU A 54 11.07 3.57 26.17
N LEU A 55 11.46 3.05 25.01
CA LEU A 55 10.65 3.08 23.81
C LEU A 55 9.82 1.81 23.74
N ILE A 56 8.50 1.95 23.72
CA ILE A 56 7.57 0.83 23.70
C ILE A 56 6.93 0.77 22.31
N LYS A 57 7.14 -0.35 21.62
CA LYS A 57 6.46 -0.65 20.35
C LYS A 57 5.00 -0.99 20.61
N LEU A 58 4.09 -0.35 19.88
CA LEU A 58 2.66 -0.58 19.99
C LEU A 58 2.28 -1.75 19.09
N THR A 59 2.35 -2.97 19.63
CA THR A 59 1.96 -4.20 18.95
C THR A 59 0.60 -4.70 19.43
N GLU A 60 -0.06 -5.52 18.60
CA GLU A 60 -1.34 -6.15 18.96
C GLU A 60 -1.22 -7.11 20.16
N GLU A 61 -0.04 -7.68 20.40
CA GLU A 61 0.23 -8.54 21.56
C GLU A 61 0.20 -7.75 22.87
N GLY A 62 0.65 -6.49 22.86
CA GLY A 62 0.74 -5.65 24.04
C GLY A 62 -0.45 -4.71 24.24
N PHE A 63 -1.18 -4.38 23.17
CA PHE A 63 -2.19 -3.33 23.18
C PHE A 63 -3.42 -3.73 22.38
N GLN A 64 -4.58 -3.68 23.05
CA GLN A 64 -5.89 -3.80 22.39
C GLN A 64 -6.32 -2.47 21.78
N ASP A 65 -7.10 -2.53 20.71
CA ASP A 65 -7.62 -1.33 20.09
C ASP A 65 -8.58 -0.59 20.98
N SER A 66 -8.44 0.73 20.97
CA SER A 66 -9.39 1.61 21.65
C SER A 66 -10.66 1.79 20.81
N PRO A 67 -11.86 1.58 21.38
CA PRO A 67 -13.11 1.93 20.71
C PRO A 67 -13.16 3.39 20.23
N LYS A 68 -12.49 4.31 20.94
CA LYS A 68 -12.37 5.72 20.53
C LYS A 68 -11.56 5.90 19.26
N MET A 69 -10.52 5.10 19.06
CA MET A 69 -9.71 5.16 17.84
C MET A 69 -10.45 4.58 16.64
N VAL A 70 -11.21 3.49 16.84
CA VAL A 70 -12.09 2.93 15.81
C VAL A 70 -13.11 3.97 15.36
N GLU A 71 -13.73 4.68 16.31
CA GLU A 71 -14.67 5.75 16.01
C GLU A 71 -14.00 6.91 15.26
N HIS A 72 -12.79 7.31 15.65
CA HIS A 72 -12.04 8.34 14.94
C HIS A 72 -11.73 7.94 13.48
N MET A 73 -11.32 6.69 13.27
CA MET A 73 -11.10 6.15 11.92
C MET A 73 -12.38 6.12 11.08
N ARG A 74 -13.53 5.85 11.71
CA ARG A 74 -14.83 5.88 11.03
C ARG A 74 -15.19 7.29 10.57
N LEU A 75 -15.02 8.29 11.45
CA LEU A 75 -15.24 9.70 11.11
C LEU A 75 -14.33 10.16 9.98
N TYR A 76 -13.06 9.74 9.99
CA TYR A 76 -12.12 10.06 8.91
C TYR A 76 -12.57 9.48 7.56
N GLN A 77 -13.05 8.23 7.52
CA GLN A 77 -13.52 7.64 6.27
C GLN A 77 -14.83 8.26 5.75
N GLU A 78 -15.73 8.70 6.64
CA GLU A 78 -16.90 9.48 6.20
C GLU A 78 -16.47 10.84 5.64
N LEU A 79 -15.45 11.50 6.20
CA LEU A 79 -14.91 12.75 5.63
C LEU A 79 -14.32 12.53 4.22
N LEU A 80 -13.58 11.45 4.01
CA LEU A 80 -13.03 11.11 2.69
C LEU A 80 -14.14 10.82 1.67
N LYS A 81 -15.20 10.14 2.10
CA LYS A 81 -16.39 9.89 1.30
C LYS A 81 -17.13 11.18 0.93
N ASP A 82 -17.38 12.06 1.91
CA ASP A 82 -18.11 13.31 1.70
C ASP A 82 -17.32 14.29 0.83
N SER A 83 -15.99 14.31 0.96
CA SER A 83 -15.12 15.11 0.08
C SER A 83 -14.97 14.51 -1.32
N ALA A 84 -15.29 13.22 -1.49
CA ALA A 84 -15.05 12.47 -2.73
C ALA A 84 -13.63 12.66 -3.26
N LEU A 85 -12.64 12.64 -2.35
CA LEU A 85 -11.25 13.02 -2.67
C LEU A 85 -10.68 12.21 -3.84
N ALA A 86 -10.88 10.90 -3.84
CA ALA A 86 -10.41 10.00 -4.91
C ALA A 86 -10.98 10.34 -6.30
N GLU A 87 -12.21 10.88 -6.36
CA GLU A 87 -12.89 11.24 -7.59
C GLU A 87 -12.55 12.66 -8.05
N THR A 88 -12.38 13.58 -7.10
CA THR A 88 -12.25 15.02 -7.33
C THR A 88 -10.82 15.49 -7.54
N GLU A 89 -9.83 14.77 -6.99
CA GLU A 89 -8.41 15.07 -7.23
C GLU A 89 -8.08 14.98 -8.73
N PRO A 90 -7.29 15.93 -9.28
CA PRO A 90 -6.96 15.94 -10.69
C PRO A 90 -6.25 14.66 -11.12
N ALA A 91 -6.86 13.93 -12.05
CA ALA A 91 -6.26 12.74 -12.61
C ALA A 91 -5.11 13.10 -13.58
N ILE A 92 -4.05 12.29 -13.55
CA ILE A 92 -2.88 12.47 -14.41
C ILE A 92 -2.98 11.63 -15.68
N LYS A 93 -2.33 12.07 -16.76
CA LYS A 93 -2.21 11.24 -17.96
C LYS A 93 -1.17 10.15 -17.73
N HIS A 94 -1.46 8.93 -18.15
CA HIS A 94 -0.43 7.89 -18.16
C HIS A 94 0.71 8.32 -19.11
N PRO A 95 2.00 8.24 -18.72
CA PRO A 95 3.12 8.74 -19.53
C PRO A 95 3.18 8.15 -20.94
N SER A 96 2.70 6.92 -21.06
CA SER A 96 2.67 6.20 -22.32
C SER A 96 1.58 6.74 -23.26
N GLY A 97 0.51 7.35 -22.74
CA GLY A 97 -0.68 7.76 -23.51
C GLY A 97 -1.71 6.64 -23.74
N ALA A 98 -1.48 5.42 -23.24
CA ALA A 98 -2.45 4.33 -23.30
C ALA A 98 -3.51 4.49 -22.22
N LYS A 99 -4.59 3.73 -22.35
CA LYS A 99 -5.71 3.69 -21.42
C LYS A 99 -5.87 2.32 -20.80
N PHE A 100 -6.36 2.31 -19.57
CA PHE A 100 -6.75 1.09 -18.88
C PHE A 100 -8.06 0.57 -19.48
N VAL A 101 -8.12 -0.73 -19.77
CA VAL A 101 -9.27 -1.41 -20.41
C VAL A 101 -9.94 -2.44 -19.50
N GLY A 102 -9.30 -2.78 -18.38
CA GLY A 102 -9.78 -3.74 -17.39
C GLY A 102 -9.40 -5.18 -17.68
N THR A 103 -9.22 -5.97 -16.61
CA THR A 103 -8.81 -7.38 -16.67
C THR A 103 -9.70 -8.25 -17.57
N LYS A 104 -11.01 -7.94 -17.66
CA LYS A 104 -11.94 -8.69 -18.50
C LYS A 104 -11.53 -8.68 -19.98
N ALA A 105 -11.06 -7.54 -20.50
CA ALA A 105 -10.62 -7.43 -21.89
C ALA A 105 -9.40 -8.31 -22.16
N CYS A 106 -8.48 -8.40 -21.19
CA CYS A 106 -7.32 -9.30 -21.28
C CYS A 106 -7.75 -10.76 -21.37
N GLY A 107 -8.77 -11.15 -20.61
CA GLY A 107 -9.33 -12.50 -20.56
C GLY A 107 -9.96 -13.01 -21.85
N GLU A 108 -10.30 -12.13 -22.80
CA GLU A 108 -10.85 -12.52 -24.09
C GLU A 108 -9.83 -13.27 -24.96
N CYS A 109 -8.54 -13.00 -24.77
CA CYS A 109 -7.44 -13.70 -25.44
C CYS A 109 -6.56 -14.52 -24.49
N HIS A 110 -6.47 -14.13 -23.20
CA HIS A 110 -5.56 -14.72 -22.22
C HIS A 110 -6.28 -15.53 -21.13
N SER A 111 -7.05 -16.54 -21.54
CA SER A 111 -7.92 -17.32 -20.65
C SER A 111 -7.17 -18.05 -19.53
N LYS A 112 -5.99 -18.61 -19.81
CA LYS A 112 -5.17 -19.34 -18.82
C LYS A 112 -4.61 -18.38 -17.77
N ALA A 113 -4.13 -17.21 -18.20
CA ALA A 113 -3.63 -16.19 -17.29
C ALA A 113 -4.76 -15.61 -16.42
N LEU A 114 -5.92 -15.34 -17.02
CA LEU A 114 -7.11 -14.89 -16.29
C LEU A 114 -7.48 -15.89 -15.18
N ALA A 115 -7.52 -17.19 -15.49
CA ALA A 115 -7.88 -18.22 -14.51
C ALA A 115 -6.89 -18.34 -13.33
N VAL A 116 -5.63 -17.93 -13.51
CA VAL A 116 -4.65 -17.81 -12.42
C VAL A 116 -4.93 -16.56 -11.59
N TRP A 117 -5.12 -15.41 -12.25
CA TRP A 117 -5.42 -14.14 -11.58
C TRP A 117 -6.70 -14.23 -10.74
N GLU A 118 -7.77 -14.80 -11.27
CA GLU A 118 -9.07 -14.94 -10.58
C GLU A 118 -8.99 -15.70 -9.25
N LYS A 119 -7.96 -16.55 -9.07
CA LYS A 119 -7.74 -17.33 -7.85
C LYS A 119 -6.79 -16.65 -6.86
N SER A 120 -6.23 -15.50 -7.23
CA SER A 120 -5.26 -14.77 -6.42
C SER A 120 -5.93 -13.72 -5.54
N ASP A 121 -5.26 -13.31 -4.47
CA ASP A 121 -5.73 -12.22 -3.60
C ASP A 121 -5.85 -10.90 -4.36
N HIS A 122 -5.09 -10.71 -5.44
CA HIS A 122 -5.19 -9.53 -6.30
C HIS A 122 -6.55 -9.38 -6.97
N ALA A 123 -7.22 -10.46 -7.36
CA ALA A 123 -8.58 -10.43 -7.89
C ALA A 123 -9.64 -10.08 -6.83
N HIS A 124 -9.24 -10.04 -5.56
CA HIS A 124 -10.10 -9.69 -4.43
C HIS A 124 -9.61 -8.44 -3.69
N ALA A 125 -8.64 -7.72 -4.23
CA ALA A 125 -7.99 -6.60 -3.53
C ALA A 125 -9.00 -5.54 -3.07
N TYR A 126 -9.89 -5.03 -3.94
CA TYR A 126 -10.91 -4.07 -3.51
C TYR A 126 -11.84 -4.60 -2.40
N ASP A 127 -12.19 -5.89 -2.42
CA ASP A 127 -13.05 -6.50 -1.40
C ASP A 127 -12.38 -6.50 -0.01
N SER A 128 -11.05 -6.58 0.05
CA SER A 128 -10.33 -6.54 1.32
C SER A 128 -10.45 -5.17 1.99
N LEU A 129 -10.63 -4.09 1.23
CA LEU A 129 -10.90 -2.76 1.79
C LEU A 129 -12.25 -2.68 2.47
N ILE A 130 -13.22 -3.48 2.04
CA ILE A 130 -14.57 -3.54 2.63
C ILE A 130 -14.57 -4.42 3.88
N LYS A 131 -13.96 -5.61 3.77
CA LYS A 131 -14.12 -6.68 4.76
C LYS A 131 -13.05 -6.64 5.85
N GLY A 132 -11.88 -6.06 5.56
CA GLY A 132 -10.71 -6.14 6.41
C GLY A 132 -10.18 -7.56 6.53
N ARG A 133 -9.17 -7.71 7.40
CA ARG A 133 -8.63 -9.02 7.75
C ARG A 133 -9.56 -9.73 8.75
N PRO A 134 -9.62 -11.08 8.78
CA PRO A 134 -10.51 -11.83 9.65
C PRO A 134 -10.46 -11.44 11.13
N GLU A 135 -9.25 -11.20 11.64
CA GLU A 135 -8.97 -10.81 13.03
C GLU A 135 -9.46 -9.39 13.37
N LEU A 136 -9.58 -8.52 12.36
CA LEU A 136 -10.03 -7.14 12.53
C LEU A 136 -11.52 -6.95 12.27
N LYS A 137 -12.22 -7.99 11.78
CA LYS A 137 -13.57 -7.88 11.20
C LYS A 137 -14.59 -7.19 12.11
N ALA A 138 -14.53 -7.41 13.43
CA ALA A 138 -15.47 -6.82 14.39
C ALA A 138 -15.33 -5.29 14.53
N ARG A 139 -14.18 -4.73 14.14
CA ARG A 139 -13.82 -3.32 14.31
C ARG A 139 -13.33 -2.67 13.00
N TRP A 140 -13.44 -3.39 11.89
CA TRP A 140 -12.94 -2.91 10.60
C TRP A 140 -13.80 -1.75 10.11
N VAL A 141 -13.11 -0.72 9.61
CA VAL A 141 -13.74 0.42 8.95
C VAL A 141 -13.37 0.35 7.48
N SER A 142 -14.37 0.35 6.61
CA SER A 142 -14.16 0.31 5.16
C SER A 142 -13.22 1.42 4.69
N ARG A 143 -12.34 1.09 3.73
CA ARG A 143 -11.33 2.02 3.18
C ARG A 143 -11.53 2.36 1.69
N ILE A 144 -12.71 2.07 1.16
CA ILE A 144 -12.99 2.19 -0.29
C ILE A 144 -13.04 3.63 -0.82
N HIS A 145 -12.99 4.63 0.06
CA HIS A 145 -12.96 6.05 -0.32
C HIS A 145 -11.58 6.68 -0.10
N ASP A 146 -10.61 5.89 0.36
CA ASP A 146 -9.28 6.35 0.71
C ASP A 146 -8.33 6.20 -0.49
N PRO A 147 -7.84 7.30 -1.08
CA PRO A 147 -6.92 7.24 -2.22
C PRO A 147 -5.69 6.38 -1.96
N GLU A 148 -5.13 6.43 -0.74
CA GLU A 148 -3.93 5.66 -0.38
C GLU A 148 -4.20 4.15 -0.45
N CYS A 149 -5.41 3.73 -0.06
CA CYS A 149 -5.83 2.34 -0.15
C CYS A 149 -6.21 1.94 -1.59
N LEU A 150 -6.91 2.81 -2.32
CA LEU A 150 -7.31 2.56 -3.69
C LEU A 150 -6.12 2.39 -4.63
N ALA A 151 -5.02 3.09 -4.36
CA ALA A 151 -3.82 3.09 -5.20
C ALA A 151 -3.18 1.70 -5.38
N CYS A 152 -3.35 0.80 -4.41
CA CYS A 152 -2.88 -0.59 -4.48
C CYS A 152 -4.00 -1.64 -4.65
N HIS A 153 -5.26 -1.28 -4.37
CA HIS A 153 -6.38 -2.22 -4.38
C HIS A 153 -7.29 -2.10 -5.60
N THR A 154 -6.99 -1.20 -6.53
CA THR A 154 -7.73 -0.98 -7.79
C THR A 154 -6.77 -0.78 -8.96
N THR A 155 -7.30 -0.82 -10.18
CA THR A 155 -6.49 -0.69 -11.40
C THR A 155 -6.39 0.75 -11.87
N GLY A 156 -5.19 1.17 -12.28
CA GLY A 156 -4.99 2.48 -12.91
C GLY A 156 -4.71 3.63 -11.94
N TRP A 157 -3.96 3.34 -10.88
CA TRP A 157 -3.38 4.33 -9.98
C TRP A 157 -1.85 4.20 -9.97
N HIS A 158 -1.18 5.31 -9.67
CA HIS A 158 0.22 5.29 -9.29
C HIS A 158 0.31 5.00 -7.79
N ALA A 159 0.78 3.80 -7.44
CA ALA A 159 0.73 3.27 -6.08
C ALA A 159 1.44 4.14 -5.03
N GLN A 160 2.61 4.67 -5.35
CA GLN A 160 3.47 5.39 -4.38
C GLN A 160 3.08 6.86 -4.25
N ASP A 161 2.91 7.56 -5.37
CA ASP A 161 2.46 8.97 -5.36
C ASP A 161 0.96 9.14 -5.06
N VAL A 162 0.18 8.05 -5.00
CA VAL A 162 -1.26 8.05 -4.71
C VAL A 162 -2.03 8.92 -5.73
N LEU A 163 -1.68 8.79 -7.01
CA LEU A 163 -2.28 9.57 -8.10
C LEU A 163 -3.09 8.68 -9.04
N ARG A 164 -4.35 9.05 -9.27
CA ARG A 164 -5.21 8.37 -10.24
C ARG A 164 -4.81 8.72 -11.67
N TYR A 165 -4.72 7.72 -12.54
CA TYR A 165 -4.63 7.98 -13.98
C TYR A 165 -5.99 8.35 -14.54
N ALA A 166 -6.04 9.21 -15.57
CA ALA A 166 -7.28 9.71 -16.16
C ALA A 166 -8.20 8.62 -16.77
N SER A 167 -7.69 7.42 -17.00
CA SER A 167 -8.48 6.25 -17.41
C SER A 167 -8.50 5.14 -16.36
N GLY A 168 -8.00 5.40 -15.16
CA GLY A 168 -7.96 4.46 -14.04
C GLY A 168 -9.26 4.41 -13.26
N PHE A 169 -9.28 3.57 -12.22
CA PHE A 169 -10.44 3.39 -11.36
C PHE A 169 -10.82 4.69 -10.66
N GLU A 170 -12.05 5.14 -10.86
CA GLU A 170 -12.63 6.33 -10.23
C GLU A 170 -13.63 5.95 -9.14
N SER A 171 -14.60 5.10 -9.48
CA SER A 171 -15.55 4.54 -8.53
C SER A 171 -16.11 3.22 -9.05
N LYS A 172 -16.79 2.47 -8.18
CA LYS A 172 -17.46 1.22 -8.57
C LYS A 172 -18.55 1.47 -9.62
N GLU A 173 -19.20 2.62 -9.59
CA GLU A 173 -20.30 3.00 -10.48
C GLU A 173 -19.79 3.46 -11.84
N LYS A 174 -18.69 4.23 -11.87
CA LYS A 174 -18.15 4.82 -13.10
C LYS A 174 -17.21 3.88 -13.84
N THR A 175 -16.39 3.13 -13.11
CA THR A 175 -15.34 2.27 -13.67
C THR A 175 -15.33 0.87 -13.05
N PRO A 176 -16.46 0.12 -13.08
CA PRO A 176 -16.54 -1.20 -12.45
C PRO A 176 -15.55 -2.23 -13.04
N HIS A 177 -15.14 -2.04 -14.29
CA HIS A 177 -14.21 -2.92 -14.99
C HIS A 177 -12.74 -2.77 -14.52
N LEU A 178 -12.45 -1.75 -13.70
CA LEU A 178 -11.12 -1.47 -13.13
C LEU A 178 -11.05 -1.81 -11.62
N LEU A 179 -12.06 -2.52 -11.10
CA LEU A 179 -12.03 -3.05 -9.75
C LEU A 179 -10.86 -4.02 -9.57
N HIS A 180 -10.36 -4.08 -8.34
CA HIS A 180 -9.28 -4.96 -7.90
C HIS A 180 -7.91 -4.63 -8.53
N ASN A 181 -6.87 -5.32 -8.06
CA ASN A 181 -5.52 -5.19 -8.61
C ASN A 181 -5.42 -6.02 -9.90
N GLY A 182 -5.75 -5.40 -11.03
CA GLY A 182 -5.92 -6.07 -12.32
C GLY A 182 -4.62 -6.31 -13.09
N CYS A 183 -4.73 -6.96 -14.25
CA CYS A 183 -3.59 -7.28 -15.12
C CYS A 183 -2.72 -6.06 -15.43
N GLU A 184 -3.37 -4.93 -15.65
CA GLU A 184 -2.74 -3.69 -16.13
C GLU A 184 -1.93 -2.97 -15.07
N ASN A 185 -2.11 -3.30 -13.79
CA ASN A 185 -1.21 -2.80 -12.74
C ASN A 185 0.16 -3.46 -12.83
N CYS A 186 0.27 -4.67 -13.39
CA CYS A 186 1.53 -5.38 -13.66
C CYS A 186 2.08 -5.14 -15.07
N HIS A 187 1.18 -5.13 -16.05
CA HIS A 187 1.50 -5.14 -17.47
C HIS A 187 1.38 -3.78 -18.15
N GLY A 188 0.94 -2.75 -17.43
CA GLY A 188 0.62 -1.44 -17.99
C GLY A 188 -0.75 -1.40 -18.69
N PRO A 189 -1.18 -0.22 -19.16
CA PRO A 189 -2.51 -0.04 -19.76
C PRO A 189 -2.63 -0.74 -21.12
N GLY A 190 -3.66 -1.57 -21.29
CA GLY A 190 -3.80 -2.52 -22.40
C GLY A 190 -4.33 -1.95 -23.71
N SER A 191 -4.80 -0.70 -23.75
CA SER A 191 -5.49 -0.17 -24.95
C SER A 191 -4.63 -0.22 -26.22
N ARG A 192 -3.33 0.08 -26.11
CA ARG A 192 -2.41 0.03 -27.26
C ARG A 192 -2.01 -1.39 -27.63
N HIS A 193 -1.88 -2.27 -26.64
CA HIS A 193 -1.61 -3.68 -26.89
C HIS A 193 -2.70 -4.26 -27.80
N ILE A 194 -3.97 -4.02 -27.48
CA ILE A 194 -5.12 -4.47 -28.28
C ILE A 194 -5.05 -3.89 -29.70
N GLN A 195 -4.81 -2.58 -29.85
CA GLN A 195 -4.67 -1.93 -31.16
C GLN A 195 -3.56 -2.54 -32.02
N LEU A 196 -2.41 -2.88 -31.42
CA LEU A 196 -1.29 -3.50 -32.12
C LEU A 196 -1.62 -4.93 -32.56
N ILE A 197 -2.35 -5.70 -31.73
CA ILE A 197 -2.86 -7.02 -32.11
C ILE A 197 -3.84 -6.92 -33.29
N GLU A 198 -4.78 -5.97 -33.25
CA GLU A 198 -5.74 -5.73 -34.33
C GLU A 198 -5.05 -5.30 -35.63
N ALA A 199 -3.96 -4.54 -35.53
CA ALA A 199 -3.12 -4.16 -36.66
C ALA A 199 -2.22 -5.29 -37.18
N GLY A 200 -2.21 -6.45 -36.52
CA GLY A 200 -1.39 -7.61 -36.88
C GLY A 200 0.07 -7.54 -36.41
N ASP A 201 0.46 -6.51 -35.65
CA ASP A 201 1.82 -6.34 -35.12
C ASP A 201 1.98 -6.98 -33.74
N LYS A 202 2.03 -8.32 -33.72
CA LYS A 202 2.17 -9.11 -32.50
C LYS A 202 3.48 -8.84 -31.76
N ASP A 203 4.55 -8.52 -32.49
CA ASP A 203 5.86 -8.29 -31.87
C ASP A 203 5.90 -6.97 -31.12
N ALA A 204 5.32 -5.91 -31.67
CA ALA A 204 5.13 -4.66 -30.95
C ALA A 204 4.18 -4.84 -29.77
N ALA A 205 3.05 -5.54 -29.97
CA ALA A 205 2.07 -5.80 -28.91
C ALA A 205 2.70 -6.54 -27.71
N ASN A 206 3.53 -7.55 -27.96
CA ASN A 206 4.22 -8.29 -26.91
C ASN A 206 5.23 -7.42 -26.13
N LYS A 207 5.92 -6.49 -26.81
CA LYS A 207 6.87 -5.58 -26.17
C LYS A 207 6.18 -4.55 -25.29
N GLU A 208 4.98 -4.10 -25.69
CA GLU A 208 4.21 -3.07 -25.00
C GLU A 208 3.88 -3.42 -23.54
N ILE A 209 3.53 -4.69 -23.28
CA ILE A 209 3.01 -5.14 -21.96
C ILE A 209 3.95 -6.12 -21.24
N ARG A 210 5.20 -6.24 -21.71
CA ARG A 210 6.14 -7.23 -21.20
C ARG A 210 6.60 -6.86 -19.79
N LEU A 211 6.31 -7.74 -18.83
CA LEU A 211 6.93 -7.72 -17.50
C LEU A 211 7.97 -8.85 -17.41
N THR A 212 9.22 -8.51 -17.11
CA THR A 212 10.24 -9.54 -16.83
C THR A 212 10.26 -9.89 -15.34
N LEU A 213 10.73 -11.09 -14.99
CA LEU A 213 10.90 -11.49 -13.59
C LEU A 213 11.86 -10.55 -12.84
N ALA A 214 12.90 -10.07 -13.53
CA ALA A 214 13.85 -9.13 -12.96
C ALA A 214 13.19 -7.79 -12.62
N ASP A 215 12.36 -7.25 -13.52
CA ASP A 215 11.60 -6.01 -13.28
C ASP A 215 10.57 -6.21 -12.17
N ALA A 216 9.87 -7.35 -12.18
CA ALA A 216 8.91 -7.71 -11.14
C ALA A 216 9.55 -7.72 -9.74
N LYS A 217 10.71 -8.36 -9.62
CA LYS A 217 11.48 -8.49 -8.38
C LYS A 217 12.10 -7.18 -7.91
N LYS A 218 12.51 -6.31 -8.83
CA LYS A 218 13.23 -5.08 -8.51
C LYS A 218 12.32 -3.92 -8.15
N SER A 219 11.24 -3.72 -8.92
CA SER A 219 10.54 -2.43 -8.91
C SER A 219 9.05 -2.51 -9.12
N HIS A 220 8.46 -3.70 -9.28
CA HIS A 220 7.02 -3.80 -9.57
C HIS A 220 6.21 -4.18 -8.34
N CYS A 221 6.53 -5.31 -7.69
CA CYS A 221 5.75 -5.76 -6.54
C CYS A 221 5.92 -4.85 -5.32
N VAL A 222 7.13 -4.30 -5.14
CA VAL A 222 7.51 -3.44 -4.02
C VAL A 222 6.85 -2.06 -4.03
N THR A 223 6.14 -1.68 -5.10
CA THR A 223 5.38 -0.42 -5.11
C THR A 223 4.10 -0.49 -4.30
N CYS A 224 3.68 -1.70 -3.90
CA CYS A 224 2.55 -1.92 -3.00
C CYS A 224 2.92 -2.87 -1.87
N HIS A 225 3.81 -3.84 -2.10
CA HIS A 225 4.35 -4.68 -1.03
C HIS A 225 5.60 -4.03 -0.43
N ASP A 226 5.39 -2.96 0.32
CA ASP A 226 6.41 -2.24 1.09
C ASP A 226 6.22 -2.47 2.60
N LEU A 227 7.04 -1.81 3.43
CA LEU A 227 7.00 -1.97 4.88
C LEU A 227 5.68 -1.53 5.52
N ASP A 228 4.94 -0.61 4.89
CA ASP A 228 3.68 -0.11 5.43
C ASP A 228 2.52 -1.06 5.11
N ASN A 229 2.56 -1.71 3.95
CA ASN A 229 1.48 -2.53 3.43
C ASN A 229 1.69 -4.04 3.64
N ASP A 230 2.93 -4.52 3.52
CA ASP A 230 3.33 -5.91 3.69
C ASP A 230 4.75 -6.02 4.27
N PRO A 231 4.91 -5.87 5.61
CA PRO A 231 6.23 -5.90 6.26
C PRO A 231 6.95 -7.24 6.13
N HIS A 232 6.26 -8.30 5.69
CA HIS A 232 6.87 -9.61 5.46
C HIS A 232 7.37 -9.78 4.02
N PHE A 233 7.08 -8.83 3.13
CA PHE A 233 7.58 -8.85 1.78
C PHE A 233 9.04 -8.39 1.72
N ASN A 234 9.94 -9.36 1.55
CA ASN A 234 11.37 -9.15 1.41
C ASN A 234 11.94 -9.99 0.26
N SER A 235 13.25 -9.87 0.00
CA SER A 235 13.91 -10.58 -1.09
C SER A 235 13.82 -12.10 -1.00
N GLU A 236 13.70 -12.66 0.21
CA GLU A 236 13.55 -14.09 0.47
C GLU A 236 12.09 -14.54 0.28
N ALA A 237 11.14 -13.69 0.65
CA ALA A 237 9.72 -13.95 0.49
C ALA A 237 9.23 -13.85 -0.96
N PHE A 238 9.89 -13.00 -1.80
CA PHE A 238 9.47 -12.72 -3.18
C PHE A 238 9.12 -13.99 -3.97
N ASP A 239 10.00 -14.99 -3.95
CA ASP A 239 9.82 -16.19 -4.77
C ASP A 239 8.52 -16.93 -4.37
N SER A 240 8.20 -16.99 -3.08
CA SER A 240 6.95 -17.61 -2.60
C SER A 240 5.69 -16.84 -2.99
N TYR A 241 5.77 -15.51 -3.11
CA TYR A 241 4.67 -14.67 -3.60
C TYR A 241 4.50 -14.84 -5.11
N TRP A 242 5.61 -14.87 -5.84
CA TRP A 242 5.62 -15.05 -7.28
C TRP A 242 4.97 -16.37 -7.70
N GLU A 243 5.21 -17.46 -6.96
CA GLU A 243 4.59 -18.76 -7.21
C GLU A 243 3.06 -18.72 -7.18
N LYS A 244 2.45 -17.81 -6.41
CA LYS A 244 0.99 -17.68 -6.31
C LYS A 244 0.36 -17.01 -7.52
N ILE A 245 1.12 -16.20 -8.26
CA ILE A 245 0.58 -15.35 -9.34
C ILE A 245 1.18 -15.65 -10.72
N LYS A 246 2.32 -16.35 -10.80
CA LYS A 246 2.96 -16.64 -12.08
C LYS A 246 2.02 -17.39 -13.02
N HIS A 247 1.92 -16.92 -14.25
CA HIS A 247 1.11 -17.52 -15.31
C HIS A 247 1.97 -17.61 -16.57
N ILE A 248 2.77 -18.68 -16.64
CA ILE A 248 3.71 -18.91 -17.73
C ILE A 248 3.00 -19.70 -18.83
N GLY A 249 3.05 -19.19 -20.05
CA GLY A 249 2.52 -19.88 -21.22
C GLY A 249 1.84 -18.92 -22.19
N ARG A 250 1.50 -19.43 -23.37
CA ARG A 250 0.62 -18.75 -24.31
C ARG A 250 -0.74 -19.46 -24.29
N ASP A 251 -1.79 -18.67 -24.44
CA ASP A 251 -3.11 -19.18 -24.79
C ASP A 251 -3.11 -19.70 -26.23
#